data_AF-A0A9Q0VP37-F1
#
_entry.id   AF-A0A9Q0VP37-F1
#
_cell.length_a   1.000
_cell.length_b   1.000
_cell.length_c   1.000
_cell.angle_alpha   90.00
_cell.angle_beta   90.00
_cell.angle_gamma   90.00
#
_symmetry.space_group_name_H-M   'P 1'
#
loop_
_entity.id
_entity.type
_entity.pdbx_description
1 polymer ?
#
loop_
_entity_poly.entity_id
_entity_poly.type
_entity_poly.pdbx_seq_one_letter_code
_entity_poly.pdbx_strand_id
1 'polypeptide(L)'
;MANSMQQDNVSSINVDPIFDGYKEGERAATADEYLERFMDAVPKSLAELIEKYSATQYPVKFIIYDSVLPWVLDLAKRGALKIAMEEKSSVSLPSLPQMELNDLPSLVHGPGSYPGVYELIYSQFSNIDGASWLLWNTFDELEDEVRFQVPEKLNYTA
;
A
#
# COMPACT_ATOMS: atom_id res chain seq x y z
N MET A 1 -20.77 36.67 33.44
CA MET A 1 -19.47 36.47 32.77
C MET A 1 -19.15 34.99 32.91
N ALA A 2 -19.20 34.22 31.83
CA ALA A 2 -18.81 32.82 31.82
C ALA A 2 -17.60 32.70 30.89
N ASN A 3 -16.44 32.37 31.47
CA ASN A 3 -15.25 32.07 30.70
C ASN A 3 -15.40 30.66 30.13
N SER A 4 -15.58 30.57 28.82
CA SER A 4 -15.51 29.30 28.09
C SER A 4 -14.05 28.88 28.02
N MET A 5 -13.72 27.72 28.60
CA MET A 5 -12.43 27.08 28.41
C MET A 5 -12.30 26.68 26.94
N GLN A 6 -11.37 27.29 26.21
CA GLN A 6 -10.92 26.77 24.93
C GLN A 6 -10.07 25.53 25.23
N GLN A 7 -10.62 24.37 24.93
CA GLN A 7 -9.87 23.13 24.94
C GLN A 7 -9.05 23.11 23.65
N ASP A 8 -7.78 23.50 23.76
CA ASP A 8 -6.81 23.38 22.67
C ASP A 8 -6.68 21.88 22.32
N ASN A 9 -7.33 21.48 21.23
CA ASN A 9 -7.28 20.12 20.72
C ASN A 9 -6.00 19.96 19.90
N VAL A 10 -4.87 19.79 20.59
CA VAL A 10 -3.55 19.62 19.95
C VAL A 10 -3.38 18.15 19.56
N SER A 11 -3.99 17.73 18.45
CA SER A 11 -3.71 16.41 17.86
C SER A 11 -2.39 16.45 17.08
N SER A 12 -1.52 15.47 17.26
CA SER A 12 -0.30 15.29 16.47
C SER A 12 -0.55 14.70 15.07
N ILE A 13 -1.81 14.38 14.78
CA ILE A 13 -2.26 13.78 13.53
C ILE A 13 -3.02 14.85 12.74
N ASN A 14 -2.55 15.09 11.52
CA ASN A 14 -3.23 15.91 10.53
C ASN A 14 -3.79 14.98 9.45
N VAL A 15 -4.99 15.28 8.97
CA VAL A 15 -5.65 14.53 7.89
C VAL A 15 -5.82 15.48 6.70
N ASP A 16 -5.09 15.21 5.62
CA ASP A 16 -5.23 15.92 4.34
C ASP A 16 -5.82 14.97 3.29
N PRO A 17 -6.94 15.34 2.64
CA PRO A 17 -7.48 14.55 1.54
C PRO A 17 -6.59 14.68 0.29
N ILE A 18 -6.52 13.60 -0.48
CA ILE A 18 -5.96 13.60 -1.84
C ILE A 18 -7.08 13.29 -2.83
N PHE A 19 -6.94 13.78 -4.06
CA PHE A 19 -7.92 13.52 -5.12
C PHE A 19 -7.70 12.13 -5.72
N ASP A 20 -8.77 11.35 -5.83
CA ASP A 20 -8.75 9.96 -6.29
C ASP A 20 -9.24 9.78 -7.73
N GLY A 21 -9.54 10.87 -8.43
CA GLY A 21 -10.09 10.83 -9.79
C GLY A 21 -11.60 11.03 -9.86
N TYR A 22 -12.29 11.09 -8.73
CA TYR A 22 -13.74 11.27 -8.66
C TYR A 22 -14.13 12.55 -7.91
N LYS A 23 -15.11 13.27 -8.45
CA LYS A 23 -15.71 14.40 -7.75
C LYS A 23 -16.75 13.90 -6.74
N GLU A 24 -17.07 14.75 -5.76
CA GLU A 24 -18.15 14.48 -4.82
C GLU A 24 -19.44 14.12 -5.56
N GLY A 25 -20.03 12.97 -5.21
CA GLY A 25 -21.22 12.42 -5.85
C GLY A 25 -21.01 11.67 -7.17
N GLU A 26 -19.81 11.70 -7.74
CA GLU A 26 -19.45 10.88 -8.90
C GLU A 26 -19.16 9.44 -8.45
N ARG A 27 -19.55 8.46 -9.28
CA ARG A 27 -19.33 7.04 -9.00
C ARG A 27 -18.90 6.32 -10.25
N ALA A 28 -17.92 5.44 -10.11
CA ALA A 28 -17.57 4.49 -11.16
C ALA A 28 -18.73 3.52 -11.40
N ALA A 29 -18.91 3.09 -12.65
CA ALA A 29 -19.86 2.04 -13.00
C ALA A 29 -19.34 0.65 -12.57
N THR A 30 -18.02 0.46 -12.54
CA THR A 30 -17.36 -0.79 -12.16
C THR A 30 -16.15 -0.54 -11.26
N ALA A 31 -15.67 -1.59 -10.58
CA ALA A 31 -14.43 -1.52 -9.82
C ALA A 31 -13.22 -1.24 -10.71
N ASP A 32 -13.16 -1.81 -11.91
CA ASP A 32 -12.05 -1.57 -12.83
C ASP A 32 -12.01 -0.12 -13.34
N GLU A 33 -13.18 0.48 -13.63
CA GLU A 33 -13.23 1.90 -13.99
C GLU A 33 -12.73 2.77 -12.82
N TYR A 34 -13.13 2.44 -11.59
CA TYR A 34 -12.62 3.11 -10.39
C TYR A 34 -11.10 3.03 -10.31
N LEU A 35 -10.56 1.82 -10.43
CA LEU A 35 -9.13 1.57 -10.34
C LEU A 35 -8.33 2.26 -11.45
N GLU A 36 -8.83 2.28 -12.68
CA GLU A 36 -8.18 2.96 -13.79
C GLU A 36 -8.00 4.46 -13.50
N ARG A 37 -9.07 5.14 -13.04
CA ARG A 37 -8.97 6.56 -12.68
C ARG A 37 -8.15 6.79 -11.42
N PHE A 38 -8.29 5.93 -10.42
CA PHE A 38 -7.52 5.98 -9.19
C PHE A 38 -6.02 5.92 -9.49
N MET A 39 -5.61 4.96 -10.33
CA MET A 39 -4.21 4.75 -10.71
C MET A 39 -3.65 5.88 -11.56
N ASP A 40 -4.48 6.66 -12.27
CA ASP A 40 -4.06 7.86 -12.98
C ASP A 40 -4.00 9.11 -12.07
N ALA A 41 -4.96 9.28 -11.17
CA ALA A 41 -5.14 10.51 -10.38
C ALA A 41 -4.29 10.52 -9.10
N VAL A 42 -4.34 9.45 -8.32
CA VAL A 42 -3.74 9.40 -6.97
C VAL A 42 -2.23 9.64 -6.99
N PRO A 43 -1.43 9.07 -7.92
CA PRO A 43 0.00 9.35 -7.96
C PRO A 43 0.32 10.84 -8.14
N LYS A 44 -0.51 11.58 -8.89
CA LYS A 44 -0.35 13.02 -9.13
C LYS A 44 -0.70 13.81 -7.86
N SER A 45 -1.86 13.52 -7.27
CA SER A 45 -2.33 14.21 -6.06
C SER A 45 -1.47 13.93 -4.84
N LEU A 46 -0.91 12.72 -4.72
CA LEU A 46 0.05 12.40 -3.67
C LEU A 46 1.38 13.14 -3.87
N ALA A 47 1.86 13.29 -5.11
CA ALA A 47 3.06 14.08 -5.41
C ALA A 47 2.87 15.55 -5.02
N GLU A 48 1.71 16.14 -5.35
CA GLU A 48 1.35 17.51 -4.95
C GLU A 48 1.30 17.66 -3.43
N LEU A 49 0.78 16.67 -2.71
CA LEU A 49 0.74 16.68 -1.24
C LEU A 49 2.16 16.63 -0.64
N ILE A 50 3.03 15.77 -1.16
CA ILE A 50 4.43 15.68 -0.71
C ILE A 50 5.14 17.03 -0.93
N GLU A 51 4.93 17.67 -2.09
CA GLU A 51 5.51 18.96 -2.40
C GLU A 51 4.93 20.10 -1.55
N LYS A 52 3.62 20.08 -1.25
CA LYS A 52 3.00 21.02 -0.29
C LYS A 52 3.73 21.00 1.05
N TYR A 53 4.09 19.81 1.54
CA TYR A 53 4.79 19.64 2.81
C TYR A 53 6.29 19.95 2.74
N SER A 54 6.93 19.78 1.58
CA SER A 54 8.36 20.08 1.38
C SER A 54 8.69 21.56 1.67
N ALA A 55 7.74 22.47 1.42
CA ALA A 55 7.86 23.90 1.67
C ALA A 55 7.56 24.33 3.13
N THR A 56 7.18 23.40 4.01
CA THR A 56 6.80 23.70 5.39
C THR A 56 7.95 23.51 6.39
N GLN A 57 7.74 23.88 7.65
CA GLN A 57 8.67 23.56 8.74
C GLN A 57 8.78 22.04 9.02
N TYR A 58 7.83 21.24 8.50
CA TYR A 58 7.74 19.81 8.73
C TYR A 58 7.69 19.05 7.39
N PRO A 59 8.82 18.97 6.66
CA PRO A 59 8.88 18.20 5.42
C PRO A 59 8.64 16.71 5.67
N VAL A 60 8.08 16.03 4.67
CA VAL A 60 7.85 14.57 4.73
C VAL A 60 9.20 13.86 4.83
N LYS A 61 9.39 13.09 5.92
CA LYS A 61 10.61 12.30 6.16
C LYS A 61 10.43 10.83 5.83
N PHE A 62 9.21 10.32 5.98
CA PHE A 62 8.85 8.93 5.78
C PHE A 62 7.47 8.86 5.15
N ILE A 63 7.25 7.84 4.32
CA ILE A 63 5.96 7.49 3.76
C ILE A 63 5.66 6.06 4.21
N ILE A 64 4.52 5.89 4.87
CA ILE A 64 3.95 4.58 5.20
C ILE A 64 2.77 4.39 4.27
N TYR A 65 2.75 3.30 3.52
CA TYR A 65 1.74 3.03 2.51
C TYR A 65 1.35 1.56 2.53
N ASP A 66 0.15 1.27 2.02
CA ASP A 66 -0.33 -0.10 1.88
C ASP A 66 0.47 -0.83 0.78
N SER A 67 0.86 -2.08 1.05
CA SER A 67 1.64 -2.91 0.12
C SER A 67 1.00 -3.08 -1.26
N VAL A 68 -0.33 -2.98 -1.38
CA VAL A 68 -1.03 -3.07 -2.67
C VAL A 68 -0.80 -1.86 -3.58
N LEU A 69 -0.12 -0.82 -3.08
CA LEU A 69 0.25 0.38 -3.83
C LEU A 69 1.78 0.48 -4.01
N PRO A 70 2.43 -0.50 -4.67
CA PRO A 70 3.89 -0.55 -4.80
C PRO A 70 4.46 0.68 -5.50
N TRP A 71 3.70 1.31 -6.39
CA TRP A 71 4.08 2.54 -7.09
C TRP A 71 4.33 3.73 -6.16
N VAL A 72 3.86 3.70 -4.90
CA VAL A 72 4.14 4.72 -3.89
C VAL A 72 5.62 4.70 -3.52
N LEU A 73 6.25 3.52 -3.47
CA LEU A 73 7.69 3.42 -3.24
C LEU A 73 8.47 4.10 -4.36
N ASP A 74 8.04 3.89 -5.60
CA ASP A 74 8.61 4.62 -6.71
C ASP A 74 8.40 6.10 -6.45
N LEU A 75 7.19 6.60 -6.15
CA LEU A 75 6.95 8.02 -5.87
C LEU A 75 7.83 8.59 -4.75
N ALA A 76 8.06 7.81 -3.69
CA ALA A 76 8.97 8.17 -2.60
C ALA A 76 10.43 8.25 -3.06
N LYS A 77 10.80 7.50 -4.09
CA LYS A 77 12.13 7.47 -4.72
C LYS A 77 12.25 8.35 -5.98
N ARG A 78 11.13 8.74 -6.60
CA ARG A 78 10.98 9.45 -7.88
C ARG A 78 11.65 10.82 -7.79
N GLY A 79 12.15 11.39 -8.89
CA GLY A 79 11.58 11.45 -10.25
C GLY A 79 11.29 10.16 -11.05
N ALA A 80 10.02 10.03 -11.49
CA ALA A 80 9.40 9.16 -12.52
C ALA A 80 9.80 7.66 -12.72
N LEU A 81 9.01 6.76 -12.10
CA LEU A 81 8.32 5.55 -12.62
C LEU A 81 8.98 4.67 -13.70
N LYS A 82 9.33 3.43 -13.33
CA LYS A 82 9.50 2.32 -14.29
C LYS A 82 9.06 1.01 -13.63
N ILE A 83 7.85 0.56 -13.97
CA ILE A 83 7.35 -0.76 -13.57
C ILE A 83 7.97 -1.80 -14.51
N ALA A 84 8.71 -2.75 -13.94
CA ALA A 84 9.11 -3.98 -14.62
C ALA A 84 8.65 -5.15 -13.76
N MET A 85 7.75 -5.98 -14.32
CA MET A 85 7.27 -7.20 -13.67
C MET A 85 8.13 -8.38 -14.16
N GLU A 86 8.61 -9.20 -13.24
CA GLU A 86 9.08 -10.55 -13.57
C GLU A 86 8.02 -11.56 -13.15
N GLU A 87 7.50 -12.32 -14.11
CA GLU A 87 6.63 -13.46 -13.82
C GLU A 87 7.47 -14.63 -13.33
N LYS A 88 7.23 -15.04 -12.09
CA LYS A 88 7.72 -16.31 -11.55
C LYS A 88 6.54 -17.26 -11.39
N SER A 89 6.48 -18.26 -12.24
CA SER A 89 5.45 -19.30 -12.18
C SER A 89 5.90 -20.43 -11.25
N SER A 90 5.01 -20.73 -10.29
CA SER A 90 5.10 -21.71 -9.20
C SER A 90 5.91 -21.28 -7.97
N VAL A 91 5.18 -21.22 -6.84
CA VAL A 91 5.70 -21.01 -5.49
C VAL A 91 5.29 -22.24 -4.68
N SER A 92 6.28 -22.98 -4.19
CA SER A 92 6.10 -23.89 -3.06
C SER A 92 6.38 -23.08 -1.81
N LEU A 93 5.44 -23.03 -0.86
CA LEU A 93 5.63 -22.35 0.42
C LEU A 93 6.11 -23.38 1.47
N PRO A 94 7.40 -23.36 1.88
CA PRO A 94 7.99 -24.41 2.72
C PRO A 94 7.36 -24.64 4.10
N SER A 95 6.45 -23.79 4.56
CA SER A 95 5.87 -23.80 5.93
C SER A 95 4.35 -23.82 5.95
N LEU A 96 3.68 -23.89 4.80
CA LEU A 96 2.22 -24.08 4.80
C LEU A 96 1.90 -25.56 4.61
N PRO A 97 0.88 -26.09 5.30
CA PRO A 97 0.31 -27.39 4.94
C PRO A 97 -0.08 -27.37 3.46
N GLN A 98 -0.07 -28.55 2.82
CA GLN A 98 -0.44 -28.68 1.42
C GLN A 98 -1.82 -28.04 1.18
N MET A 99 -1.85 -26.94 0.41
CA MET A 99 -3.08 -26.20 0.11
C MET A 99 -3.74 -26.79 -1.14
N GLU A 100 -5.07 -26.91 -1.12
CA GLU A 100 -5.84 -27.18 -2.31
C GLU A 100 -6.13 -25.87 -3.07
N LEU A 101 -6.45 -25.97 -4.36
CA LEU A 101 -6.78 -24.80 -5.19
C LEU A 101 -7.93 -23.96 -4.60
N ASN A 102 -8.87 -24.62 -3.92
CA ASN A 102 -10.02 -23.99 -3.26
C ASN A 102 -9.66 -23.23 -1.98
N ASP A 103 -8.50 -23.52 -1.38
CA ASP A 103 -8.00 -22.82 -0.19
C ASP A 103 -7.29 -21.51 -0.56
N LEU A 104 -6.93 -21.37 -1.83
CA LEU A 104 -6.26 -20.17 -2.33
C LEU A 104 -7.27 -19.05 -2.61
N PRO A 105 -6.84 -17.78 -2.53
CA PRO A 105 -7.69 -16.65 -2.91
C PRO A 105 -8.25 -16.84 -4.33
N SER A 106 -9.53 -16.50 -4.55
CA SER A 106 -10.15 -16.62 -5.88
C SER A 106 -9.34 -15.92 -6.98
N LEU A 107 -8.56 -14.90 -6.62
CA LEU A 107 -7.63 -14.18 -7.50
C LEU A 107 -6.55 -15.07 -8.15
N VAL A 108 -6.08 -16.17 -7.55
CA VAL A 108 -5.06 -17.03 -8.22
C VAL A 108 -5.60 -17.85 -9.39
N HIS A 109 -6.92 -17.84 -9.62
CA HIS A 109 -7.55 -18.51 -10.76
C HIS A 109 -7.43 -17.71 -12.08
N GLY A 110 -6.65 -16.62 -12.06
CA GLY A 110 -6.44 -15.69 -13.18
C GLY A 110 -7.19 -14.37 -12.98
N PRO A 111 -7.07 -13.40 -13.91
CA PRO A 111 -7.65 -12.06 -13.77
C PRO A 111 -9.17 -12.04 -13.56
N GLY A 112 -9.86 -13.15 -13.90
CA GLY A 112 -11.24 -13.41 -13.51
C GLY A 112 -12.19 -12.26 -13.86
N SER A 113 -13.02 -11.86 -12.90
CA SER A 113 -13.98 -10.75 -13.02
C SER A 113 -13.46 -9.39 -12.54
N TYR A 114 -12.21 -9.32 -12.06
CA TYR A 114 -11.63 -8.11 -11.44
C TYR A 114 -10.17 -7.92 -11.88
N PRO A 115 -9.92 -7.70 -13.18
CA PRO A 115 -8.58 -7.59 -13.72
C PRO A 115 -7.74 -6.48 -13.05
N GLY A 116 -8.34 -5.34 -12.70
CA GLY A 116 -7.60 -4.27 -12.01
C GLY A 116 -7.19 -4.63 -10.59
N VAL A 117 -8.06 -5.34 -9.85
CA VAL A 117 -7.73 -5.83 -8.50
C VAL A 117 -6.64 -6.90 -8.56
N TYR A 118 -6.73 -7.78 -9.56
CA TYR A 118 -5.71 -8.80 -9.80
C TYR A 118 -4.33 -8.18 -10.02
N GLU A 119 -4.24 -7.13 -10.84
CA GLU A 119 -2.98 -6.43 -11.10
C GLU A 119 -2.39 -5.78 -9.83
N LEU A 120 -3.23 -5.12 -9.02
CA LEU A 120 -2.78 -4.52 -7.76
C LEU A 120 -2.21 -5.55 -6.79
N ILE A 121 -2.90 -6.67 -6.58
CA ILE A 121 -2.44 -7.72 -5.67
C ILE A 121 -1.18 -8.39 -6.21
N TYR A 122 -1.12 -8.69 -7.51
CA TYR A 122 0.06 -9.33 -8.09
C TYR A 122 1.30 -8.42 -8.07
N SER A 123 1.10 -7.10 -8.19
CA SER A 123 2.19 -6.13 -8.16
C SER A 123 2.74 -5.80 -6.77
N GLN A 124 2.06 -6.19 -5.69
CA GLN A 124 2.42 -5.79 -4.31
C GLN A 124 3.87 -6.12 -3.91
N PHE A 125 4.44 -7.18 -4.48
CA PHE A 125 5.81 -7.63 -4.19
C PHE A 125 6.85 -7.13 -5.21
N SER A 126 6.44 -6.39 -6.24
CA SER A 126 7.29 -6.02 -7.38
C SER A 126 8.53 -5.20 -7.01
N ASN A 127 8.48 -4.44 -5.91
CA ASN A 127 9.58 -3.60 -5.46
C ASN A 127 9.82 -3.69 -3.94
N ILE A 128 9.38 -4.80 -3.31
CA ILE A 128 9.47 -5.01 -1.86
C ILE A 128 10.91 -4.97 -1.35
N ASP A 129 11.87 -5.48 -2.12
CA ASP A 129 13.31 -5.43 -1.81
C ASP A 129 13.86 -4.00 -1.71
N GLY A 130 13.12 -3.04 -2.27
CA GLY A 130 13.45 -1.63 -2.22
C GLY A 130 12.90 -0.89 -0.98
N ALA A 131 12.03 -1.50 -0.18
CA ALA A 131 11.45 -0.87 1.00
C ALA A 131 12.44 -0.90 2.18
N SER A 132 12.42 0.14 3.02
CA SER A 132 13.28 0.20 4.22
C SER A 132 12.77 -0.70 5.34
N TRP A 133 11.45 -0.82 5.47
CA TRP A 133 10.78 -1.63 6.48
C TRP A 133 9.53 -2.28 5.88
N LEU A 134 9.27 -3.52 6.30
CA LEU A 134 8.00 -4.19 6.07
C LEU A 134 7.24 -4.24 7.40
N LEU A 135 6.06 -3.64 7.44
CA LEU A 135 5.17 -3.69 8.60
C LEU A 135 4.11 -4.75 8.32
N TRP A 136 3.97 -5.69 9.24
CA TRP A 136 2.97 -6.74 9.14
C TRP A 136 1.95 -6.57 10.26
N ASN A 137 0.67 -6.54 9.91
CA ASN A 137 -0.41 -6.44 10.90
C ASN A 137 -0.78 -7.82 11.45
N THR A 138 0.17 -8.47 12.11
CA THR A 138 0.04 -9.74 12.85
C THR A 138 0.92 -9.67 14.09
N PHE A 139 0.98 -10.74 14.87
CA PHE A 139 1.95 -10.91 15.94
C PHE A 139 2.63 -12.27 15.83
N ASP A 140 3.85 -12.37 16.36
CA ASP A 140 4.73 -13.53 16.20
C ASP A 140 4.05 -14.85 16.57
N GLU A 141 3.30 -14.86 17.68
CA GLU A 141 2.67 -16.06 18.22
C GLU A 141 1.55 -16.65 17.32
N LEU A 142 1.09 -15.91 16.30
CA LEU A 142 0.17 -16.46 15.28
C LEU A 142 0.89 -17.08 14.09
N GLU A 143 2.15 -16.73 13.85
CA GLU A 143 2.89 -17.05 12.63
C GLU A 143 4.15 -17.88 12.90
N ASP A 144 4.21 -18.55 14.05
CA ASP A 144 5.37 -19.31 14.53
C ASP A 144 5.91 -20.33 13.50
N GLU A 145 5.03 -20.93 12.69
CA GLU A 145 5.39 -21.89 11.64
C GLU A 145 6.02 -21.23 10.40
N VAL A 146 5.69 -19.96 10.13
CA VAL A 146 6.07 -19.22 8.91
C VAL A 146 7.33 -18.35 9.12
N ARG A 147 7.72 -18.12 10.38
CA ARG A 147 8.85 -17.29 10.82
C ARG A 147 10.20 -17.58 10.15
N PHE A 148 10.46 -18.84 9.78
CA PHE A 148 11.77 -19.28 9.24
C PHE A 148 12.05 -18.88 7.79
N GLN A 149 11.12 -18.21 7.10
CA GLN A 149 11.24 -17.90 5.67
C GLN A 149 11.48 -16.43 5.34
N VAL A 150 11.32 -15.53 6.31
CA VAL A 150 11.62 -14.11 6.09
C VAL A 150 13.14 -13.93 6.17
N PRO A 151 13.81 -13.37 5.14
CA PRO A 151 15.26 -13.19 5.16
C PRO A 151 15.71 -12.42 6.41
N GLU A 152 16.77 -12.89 7.08
CA GLU A 152 17.33 -12.32 8.32
C GLU A 152 17.58 -10.79 8.29
N LYS A 153 17.62 -10.18 7.11
CA LYS A 153 17.71 -8.73 6.93
C LYS A 153 16.53 -7.93 7.51
N LEU A 154 15.46 -8.59 7.94
CA LEU A 154 14.27 -7.96 8.53
C LEU A 154 14.12 -8.18 10.04
N ASN A 155 15.08 -8.82 10.71
CA ASN A 155 15.09 -8.90 12.17
C ASN A 155 15.60 -7.59 12.77
N TYR A 156 14.70 -6.75 13.27
CA TYR A 156 15.03 -5.84 14.37
C TYR A 156 14.04 -5.97 15.52
N THR A 157 14.64 -6.07 16.69
CA THR A 157 14.12 -6.06 18.05
C THR A 157 13.15 -4.90 18.31
N ALA A 158 12.08 -5.22 19.05
CA ALA A 158 11.19 -4.28 19.73
C ALA A 158 11.95 -3.30 20.63
#